data_AF-A0A814E6N1-F1
#
_entry.id   AF-A0A814E6N1-F1
#
_cell.length_a   1.000
_cell.length_b   1.000
_cell.length_c   1.000
_cell.angle_alpha   90.00
_cell.angle_beta   90.00
_cell.angle_gamma   90.00
#
_symmetry.space_group_name_H-M   'P 1'
#
loop_
_entity.id
_entity.type
_entity.pdbx_description
1 polymer ?
#
loop_
_entity_poly.entity_id
_entity_poly.type
_entity_poly.pdbx_seq_one_letter_code
_entity_poly.pdbx_strand_id
1 'polypeptide(L)'
;MVRSIVLVIFLTSIFLSQCQHESIASFKSTLCTNDTRKIPLFATQDIHKTFDRAHLRALNIRVIHISTLINDRKVATFDKDRHYIDNIIHILDNTQTSKNDSTIVYTLKVHANYINRTLIHYSIRMIDGENHIFRINCSDVILIIGPSRVIDKVFKGIIPFVIMFISIQMGILLDLEVLKELIRRPIQILIGFCCQYGLMPLIAYSITKLFRYESLYGLGLFVVGCCPGGWASNQWTVLFDGDLNLSVFMSFSSTVASFFMMPFWLYTLGERVYLRDLKIRIPFVNLTQSLLTIIGPLGIGMLAVYCCPKIKPIVTRIVKPMLLILILYFFVFGAFVNFYLFRYISLRIALSAPLLPWLGFIFGGLFAWIFRQDWSRIKTVGIETGIQNVGIAFMVLLYSFPAPENTQASVIPLVVAYLSAQPFYLILLGRFIYRKCQKPEKPVRYVSDDTLSKTTRRLSEEESEIVDTSSPKRKPSIIVSVAGMAADSEPLEVS
;
A
#
# COMPACT_ATOMS: atom_id res chain seq x y z
N MET A 1 36.17 -69.85 1.93
CA MET A 1 37.27 -68.90 2.24
C MET A 1 37.27 -67.67 1.33
N VAL A 2 37.22 -67.81 0.00
CA VAL A 2 37.26 -66.68 -0.95
C VAL A 2 36.05 -65.73 -0.85
N ARG A 3 34.83 -66.23 -0.61
CA ARG A 3 33.62 -65.39 -0.45
C ARG A 3 33.60 -64.51 0.82
N SER A 4 34.28 -64.94 1.90
CA SER A 4 34.34 -64.18 3.16
C SER A 4 35.36 -63.04 3.09
N ILE A 5 36.45 -63.22 2.32
CA ILE A 5 37.48 -62.19 2.13
C ILE A 5 36.96 -61.05 1.24
N VAL A 6 36.19 -61.37 0.18
CA VAL A 6 35.57 -60.34 -0.68
C VAL A 6 34.55 -59.50 0.09
N LEU A 7 33.75 -60.10 0.98
CA LEU A 7 32.78 -59.37 1.79
C LEU A 7 33.47 -58.42 2.79
N VAL A 8 34.57 -58.84 3.41
CA VAL A 8 35.35 -58.00 4.34
C VAL A 8 36.02 -56.85 3.59
N ILE A 9 36.61 -57.09 2.41
CA ILE A 9 37.19 -56.02 1.59
C ILE A 9 36.10 -55.02 1.16
N PHE A 10 34.94 -55.51 0.68
CA PHE A 10 33.83 -54.65 0.25
C PHE A 10 33.24 -53.83 1.41
N LEU A 11 33.10 -54.43 2.61
CA LEU A 11 32.65 -53.73 3.81
C LEU A 11 33.69 -52.72 4.31
N THR A 12 34.99 -53.01 4.24
CA THR A 12 36.05 -52.04 4.58
C THR A 12 36.10 -50.87 3.59
N SER A 13 35.86 -51.11 2.29
CA SER A 13 35.79 -50.04 1.28
C SER A 13 34.56 -49.14 1.46
N ILE A 14 33.41 -49.71 1.86
CA ILE A 14 32.20 -48.94 2.16
C ILE A 14 32.37 -48.11 3.44
N PHE A 15 33.02 -48.67 4.48
CA PHE A 15 33.30 -47.95 5.73
C PHE A 15 34.31 -46.81 5.51
N LEU A 16 35.37 -47.04 4.72
CA LEU A 16 36.32 -45.98 4.32
C LEU A 16 35.64 -44.89 3.47
N SER A 17 34.74 -45.27 2.57
CA SER A 17 34.00 -44.31 1.73
C SER A 17 32.98 -43.48 2.52
N GLN A 18 32.36 -44.02 3.58
CA GLN A 18 31.45 -43.28 4.44
C GLN A 18 32.19 -42.34 5.42
N CYS A 19 33.33 -42.77 6.00
CA CYS A 19 34.16 -41.89 6.84
C CYS A 19 34.71 -40.67 6.09
N GLN A 20 35.06 -40.82 4.81
CA GLN A 20 35.57 -39.72 3.99
C GLN A 20 34.46 -38.74 3.57
N HIS A 21 33.22 -39.22 3.42
CA HIS A 21 32.08 -38.36 3.13
C HIS A 21 31.58 -37.58 4.36
N GLU A 22 31.65 -38.16 5.57
CA GLU A 22 31.34 -37.47 6.82
C GLU A 22 32.37 -36.40 7.17
N SER A 23 33.67 -36.64 6.94
CA SER A 23 34.71 -35.65 7.19
C SER A 23 34.60 -34.44 6.24
N ILE A 24 34.26 -34.68 4.96
CA ILE A 24 34.03 -33.60 3.97
C ILE A 24 32.74 -32.82 4.27
N ALA A 25 31.66 -33.48 4.70
CA ALA A 25 30.42 -32.81 5.08
C ALA A 25 30.59 -31.97 6.36
N SER A 26 31.30 -32.52 7.35
CA SER A 26 31.69 -31.82 8.58
C SER A 26 32.58 -30.62 8.26
N PHE A 27 33.63 -30.80 7.45
CA PHE A 27 34.55 -29.73 7.05
C PHE A 27 33.87 -28.65 6.20
N LYS A 28 32.95 -29.03 5.30
CA LYS A 28 32.11 -28.09 4.55
C LYS A 28 31.20 -27.28 5.46
N SER A 29 30.67 -27.87 6.54
CA SER A 29 29.86 -27.15 7.53
C SER A 29 30.67 -26.15 8.36
N THR A 30 31.97 -26.40 8.56
CA THR A 30 32.89 -25.49 9.26
C THR A 30 33.33 -24.31 8.37
N LEU A 31 33.40 -24.51 7.05
CA LEU A 31 33.87 -23.52 6.07
C LEU A 31 32.76 -22.69 5.42
N CYS A 32 31.62 -23.31 5.12
CA CYS A 32 30.44 -22.64 4.58
C CYS A 32 29.44 -22.40 5.72
N THR A 33 29.49 -21.23 6.37
CA THR A 33 28.34 -20.81 7.18
C THR A 33 27.21 -20.36 6.25
N ASN A 34 26.12 -21.13 6.17
CA ASN A 34 24.88 -20.74 5.47
C ASN A 34 24.14 -19.62 6.23
N ASP A 35 24.86 -18.63 6.73
CA ASP A 35 24.32 -17.57 7.56
C ASP A 35 23.65 -16.52 6.70
N THR A 36 22.45 -16.14 7.13
CA THR A 36 21.71 -15.03 6.53
C THR A 36 22.10 -13.75 7.26
N ARG A 37 22.86 -12.86 6.63
CA ARG A 37 23.30 -11.59 7.24
C ARG A 37 22.35 -10.46 6.87
N LYS A 38 21.88 -9.72 7.88
CA LYS A 38 21.01 -8.54 7.72
C LYS A 38 21.85 -7.27 7.84
N ILE A 39 21.88 -6.46 6.79
CA ILE A 39 22.63 -5.22 6.74
C ILE A 39 21.63 -4.05 6.61
N PRO A 40 21.68 -3.02 7.48
CA PRO A 40 20.81 -1.87 7.33
C PRO A 40 21.18 -1.04 6.09
N LEU A 41 20.16 -0.47 5.45
CA LEU A 41 20.31 0.42 4.30
C LEU A 41 21.18 1.63 4.67
N PHE A 42 22.09 2.00 3.75
CA PHE A 42 23.12 3.04 3.91
C PHE A 42 24.21 2.73 4.95
N ALA A 43 24.21 1.52 5.53
CA ALA A 43 25.32 1.09 6.36
C ALA A 43 26.42 0.45 5.51
N THR A 44 27.64 0.61 6.00
CA THR A 44 28.81 -0.13 5.53
C THR A 44 29.11 -1.19 6.57
N GLN A 45 29.15 -2.45 6.16
CA GLN A 45 29.49 -3.54 7.06
C GLN A 45 30.60 -4.40 6.48
N ASP A 46 31.59 -4.68 7.31
CA ASP A 46 32.67 -5.60 7.00
C ASP A 46 32.22 -7.02 7.30
N ILE A 47 32.14 -7.85 6.26
CA ILE A 47 31.89 -9.28 6.39
C ILE A 47 33.23 -9.95 6.60
N HIS A 48 33.53 -10.30 7.85
CA HIS A 48 34.66 -11.14 8.19
C HIS A 48 34.29 -12.63 8.03
N LYS A 49 35.15 -13.36 7.34
CA LYS A 49 35.22 -14.82 7.32
C LYS A 49 36.57 -15.22 7.87
N THR A 50 36.57 -15.98 8.96
CA THR A 50 37.77 -16.41 9.68
C THR A 50 38.04 -17.88 9.40
N PHE A 51 39.26 -18.20 8.97
CA PHE A 51 39.72 -19.58 8.81
C PHE A 51 40.77 -19.88 9.88
N ASP A 52 40.57 -20.96 10.64
CA ASP A 52 41.56 -21.38 11.64
C ASP A 52 42.77 -22.02 10.98
N ARG A 53 43.94 -21.43 11.19
CA ARG A 53 45.21 -21.87 10.60
C ARG A 53 45.67 -23.20 11.22
N ALA A 54 45.32 -23.49 12.47
CA ALA A 54 45.65 -24.75 13.13
C ALA A 54 44.89 -25.92 12.49
N HIS A 55 43.59 -25.72 12.20
CA HIS A 55 42.76 -26.71 11.54
C HIS A 55 43.19 -26.96 10.08
N LEU A 56 43.58 -25.92 9.35
CA LEU A 56 44.11 -26.03 7.98
C LEU A 56 45.46 -26.76 7.92
N ARG A 57 46.32 -26.58 8.94
CA ARG A 57 47.59 -27.33 9.07
C ARG A 57 47.38 -28.79 9.39
N ALA A 58 46.39 -29.13 10.23
CA ALA A 58 46.04 -30.52 10.52
C ALA A 58 45.61 -31.29 9.26
N LEU A 59 45.12 -30.59 8.23
CA LEU A 59 44.71 -31.13 6.94
C LEU A 59 45.77 -30.97 5.84
N ASN A 60 47.00 -30.56 6.18
CA ASN A 60 48.14 -30.40 5.26
C ASN A 60 47.90 -29.45 4.05
N ILE A 61 46.95 -28.53 4.16
CA ILE A 61 46.61 -27.56 3.10
C ILE A 61 47.72 -26.50 2.98
N ARG A 62 48.28 -26.33 1.77
CA ARG A 62 49.38 -25.39 1.48
C ARG A 62 48.93 -24.06 0.89
N VAL A 63 47.95 -24.11 0.00
CA VAL A 63 47.46 -22.95 -0.74
C VAL A 63 45.94 -22.91 -0.66
N ILE A 64 45.39 -21.72 -0.38
CA ILE A 64 43.96 -21.45 -0.47
C ILE A 64 43.75 -20.38 -1.53
N HIS A 65 42.90 -20.70 -2.49
CA HIS A 65 42.48 -19.84 -3.58
C HIS A 65 40.98 -19.55 -3.40
N ILE A 66 40.65 -18.31 -3.09
CA ILE A 66 39.26 -17.89 -2.87
C ILE A 66 38.81 -17.11 -4.09
N SER A 67 37.85 -17.67 -4.81
CA SER A 67 37.19 -17.03 -5.94
C SER A 67 35.76 -16.66 -5.55
N THR A 68 35.46 -15.35 -5.54
CA THR A 68 34.12 -14.86 -5.20
C THR A 68 33.40 -14.40 -6.47
N LEU A 69 32.26 -15.02 -6.77
CA LEU A 69 31.38 -14.67 -7.88
C LEU A 69 30.11 -14.01 -7.33
N ILE A 70 30.00 -12.69 -7.52
CA ILE A 70 28.82 -11.92 -7.13
C ILE A 70 27.91 -11.83 -8.36
N ASN A 71 26.88 -12.68 -8.39
CA ASN A 71 25.95 -12.78 -9.51
C ASN A 71 24.96 -11.61 -9.58
N ASP A 72 24.60 -10.99 -8.45
CA ASP A 72 23.58 -9.93 -8.40
C ASP A 72 24.17 -8.61 -7.85
N ARG A 73 24.73 -7.80 -8.76
CA ARG A 73 25.46 -6.55 -8.44
C ARG A 73 24.59 -5.33 -8.21
N LYS A 74 23.26 -5.49 -8.25
CA LYS A 74 22.34 -4.35 -8.23
C LYS A 74 22.30 -3.58 -6.90
N VAL A 75 22.87 -4.12 -5.82
CA VAL A 75 22.40 -3.80 -4.46
C VAL A 75 23.53 -3.37 -3.50
N ALA A 76 24.76 -3.83 -3.72
CA ALA A 76 25.90 -3.49 -2.88
C ALA A 76 27.17 -3.16 -3.68
N THR A 77 27.84 -2.07 -3.30
CA THR A 77 29.19 -1.73 -3.79
C THR A 77 30.24 -2.31 -2.85
N PHE A 78 31.31 -2.89 -3.40
CA PHE A 78 32.38 -3.54 -2.65
C PHE A 78 33.68 -2.77 -2.88
N ASP A 79 34.48 -2.56 -1.83
CA ASP A 79 35.69 -1.71 -1.84
C ASP A 79 36.78 -2.17 -2.86
N LYS A 80 36.65 -3.38 -3.40
CA LYS A 80 37.46 -3.90 -4.51
C LYS A 80 36.57 -4.13 -5.73
N ASP A 81 36.34 -3.08 -6.52
CA ASP A 81 35.54 -3.07 -7.76
C ASP A 81 36.20 -3.89 -8.89
N ARG A 82 36.36 -5.21 -8.72
CA ARG A 82 36.69 -6.13 -9.81
C ARG A 82 35.55 -7.11 -10.02
N HIS A 83 35.34 -7.49 -11.28
CA HIS A 83 34.32 -8.46 -11.64
C HIS A 83 34.51 -9.84 -10.96
N TYR A 84 35.70 -10.06 -10.43
CA TYR A 84 36.23 -11.27 -9.85
C TYR A 84 37.25 -10.84 -8.79
N ILE A 85 36.99 -11.16 -7.52
CA ILE A 85 37.98 -11.00 -6.45
C ILE A 85 38.64 -12.35 -6.31
N ASP A 86 39.87 -12.43 -6.78
CA ASP A 86 40.75 -13.57 -6.62
C ASP A 86 41.83 -13.22 -5.61
N ASN A 87 41.89 -13.96 -4.51
CA ASN A 87 43.00 -13.88 -3.57
C ASN A 87 43.58 -15.28 -3.40
N ILE A 88 44.87 -15.38 -3.70
CA ILE A 88 45.69 -16.55 -3.38
C ILE A 88 46.34 -16.27 -2.03
N ILE A 89 46.08 -17.13 -1.04
CA ILE A 89 46.71 -17.07 0.27
C ILE A 89 47.66 -18.27 0.36
N HIS A 90 48.95 -17.98 0.38
CA HIS A 90 49.99 -18.96 0.66
C HIS A 90 50.13 -19.10 2.18
N ILE A 91 49.84 -20.30 2.70
CA ILE A 91 49.92 -20.55 4.16
C ILE A 91 51.38 -20.70 4.62
N LEU A 92 52.28 -20.96 3.67
CA LEU A 92 53.68 -21.34 3.85
C LEU A 92 54.68 -20.33 3.25
N ASP A 93 54.37 -19.03 3.18
CA ASP A 93 55.42 -18.04 2.89
C ASP A 93 56.15 -17.64 4.18
N ASN A 94 57.38 -18.14 4.29
CA ASN A 94 58.37 -17.78 5.30
C ASN A 94 58.89 -16.36 5.06
N THR A 95 58.14 -15.33 5.43
CA THR A 95 58.75 -14.04 5.81
C THR A 95 57.79 -13.29 6.73
N GLN A 96 58.13 -13.34 8.03
CA GLN A 96 57.66 -12.46 9.12
C GLN A 96 56.15 -12.22 9.23
N THR A 97 55.49 -12.91 10.17
CA THR A 97 54.30 -12.35 10.80
C THR A 97 54.24 -12.57 12.30
N SER A 98 53.84 -11.47 12.94
CA SER A 98 53.67 -11.21 14.36
C SER A 98 52.70 -12.18 15.06
N LYS A 99 52.82 -12.25 16.39
CA LYS A 99 52.23 -13.19 17.36
C LYS A 99 50.69 -13.36 17.37
N ASN A 100 49.92 -12.72 16.48
CA ASN A 100 48.44 -12.75 16.44
C ASN A 100 47.84 -13.56 15.27
N ASP A 101 48.64 -14.44 14.64
CA ASP A 101 48.40 -15.06 13.34
C ASP A 101 47.65 -16.43 13.37
N SER A 102 46.79 -16.66 14.37
CA SER A 102 46.06 -17.95 14.51
C SER A 102 44.94 -18.13 13.49
N THR A 103 44.39 -17.03 12.96
CA THR A 103 43.25 -17.06 12.02
C THR A 103 43.53 -16.22 10.78
N ILE A 104 43.15 -16.73 9.61
CA ILE A 104 43.16 -15.99 8.35
C ILE A 104 41.81 -15.29 8.23
N VAL A 105 41.79 -13.96 8.22
CA VAL A 105 40.57 -13.16 8.11
C VAL A 105 40.42 -12.64 6.68
N TYR A 106 39.38 -13.11 5.98
CA TYR A 106 38.93 -12.51 4.73
C TYR A 106 37.85 -11.48 5.04
N THR A 107 38.11 -10.21 4.70
CA THR A 107 37.17 -9.11 4.91
C THR A 107 36.59 -8.65 3.58
N LEU A 108 35.26 -8.71 3.47
CA LEU A 108 34.50 -8.20 2.35
C LEU A 108 33.68 -7.00 2.83
N LYS A 109 34.07 -5.78 2.47
CA LYS A 109 33.32 -4.57 2.82
C LYS A 109 32.12 -4.43 1.89
N VAL A 110 30.91 -4.40 2.47
CA VAL A 110 29.64 -4.30 1.75
C VAL A 110 29.03 -2.94 2.04
N HIS A 111 28.77 -2.15 1.00
CA HIS A 111 27.98 -0.93 1.09
C HIS A 111 26.54 -1.19 0.65
N ALA A 112 25.57 -1.06 1.56
CA ALA A 112 24.17 -1.35 1.29
C ALA A 112 23.45 -0.14 0.66
N ASN A 113 23.27 -0.15 -0.68
CA ASN A 113 22.70 0.98 -1.41
C ASN A 113 21.22 0.82 -1.76
N TYR A 114 20.75 -0.41 -1.98
CA TYR A 114 19.36 -0.71 -2.34
C TYR A 114 18.76 -1.77 -1.40
N ILE A 115 17.48 -1.67 -1.07
CA ILE A 115 16.75 -2.74 -0.36
C ILE A 115 16.53 -3.86 -1.36
N ASN A 116 17.16 -5.01 -1.13
CA ASN A 116 16.90 -6.25 -1.84
C ASN A 116 17.65 -7.41 -1.15
N ARG A 117 17.46 -8.62 -1.68
CA ARG A 117 18.28 -9.79 -1.34
C ARG A 117 19.40 -9.96 -2.37
N THR A 118 20.61 -10.25 -1.90
CA THR A 118 21.76 -10.57 -2.76
C THR A 118 22.36 -11.91 -2.34
N LEU A 119 22.60 -12.77 -3.32
CA LEU A 119 23.30 -14.04 -3.15
C LEU A 119 24.77 -13.86 -3.53
N ILE A 120 25.67 -14.20 -2.61
CA ILE A 120 27.10 -14.24 -2.87
C ILE A 120 27.50 -15.70 -3.02
N HIS A 121 27.99 -16.07 -4.20
CA HIS A 121 28.58 -17.38 -4.43
C HIS A 121 30.10 -17.26 -4.29
N TYR A 122 30.71 -18.17 -3.54
CA TYR A 122 32.17 -18.25 -3.44
C TYR A 122 32.61 -19.70 -3.60
N SER A 123 33.70 -19.87 -4.35
CA SER A 123 34.37 -21.14 -4.56
C SER A 123 35.75 -21.04 -3.92
N ILE A 124 35.98 -21.89 -2.92
CA ILE A 124 37.25 -22.05 -2.23
C ILE A 124 37.94 -23.25 -2.86
N ARG A 125 39.08 -23.02 -3.50
CA ARG A 125 39.98 -24.05 -4.02
C ARG A 125 41.16 -24.19 -3.06
N MET A 126 41.39 -25.40 -2.56
CA MET A 126 42.49 -25.72 -1.63
C MET A 126 43.41 -26.73 -2.28
N ILE A 127 44.72 -26.58 -2.07
CA ILE A 127 45.74 -27.49 -2.58
C ILE A 127 46.51 -28.06 -1.39
N ASP A 128 46.47 -29.38 -1.25
CA ASP A 128 47.20 -30.15 -0.22
C ASP A 128 48.68 -30.33 -0.61
N GLY A 129 49.53 -30.74 0.34
CA GLY A 129 50.95 -31.00 0.14
C GLY A 129 51.29 -32.10 -0.87
N GLU A 130 50.33 -32.96 -1.21
CA GLU A 130 50.42 -33.96 -2.28
C GLU A 130 49.82 -33.48 -3.63
N ASN A 131 49.55 -32.17 -3.77
CA ASN A 131 48.92 -31.53 -4.94
C ASN A 131 47.47 -31.96 -5.23
N HIS A 132 46.77 -32.60 -4.29
CA HIS A 132 45.34 -32.82 -4.40
C HIS A 132 44.55 -31.51 -4.32
N ILE A 133 43.64 -31.31 -5.29
CA ILE A 133 42.81 -30.10 -5.40
C ILE A 133 41.43 -30.37 -4.81
N PHE A 134 41.10 -29.66 -3.74
CA PHE A 134 39.77 -29.67 -3.14
C PHE A 134 39.01 -28.41 -3.55
N ARG A 135 37.76 -28.54 -3.97
CA ARG A 135 36.88 -27.40 -4.28
C ARG A 135 35.64 -27.43 -3.41
N ILE A 136 35.39 -26.33 -2.72
CA ILE A 136 34.19 -26.14 -1.90
C ILE A 136 33.45 -24.93 -2.43
N ASN A 137 32.21 -25.17 -2.87
CA ASN A 137 31.28 -24.12 -3.26
C ASN A 137 30.38 -23.79 -2.07
N CYS A 138 30.35 -22.52 -1.71
CA CYS A 138 29.50 -21.99 -0.66
C CYS A 138 28.62 -20.87 -1.21
N SER A 139 27.54 -20.54 -0.49
CA SER A 139 26.64 -19.45 -0.87
C SER A 139 26.13 -18.76 0.38
N ASP A 140 26.35 -17.45 0.47
CA ASP A 140 25.86 -16.63 1.56
C ASP A 140 24.71 -15.75 1.06
N VAL A 141 23.77 -15.46 1.95
CA VAL A 141 22.64 -14.56 1.68
C VAL A 141 22.82 -13.27 2.45
N ILE A 142 22.88 -12.15 1.72
CA ILE A 142 22.83 -10.82 2.31
C ILE A 142 21.41 -10.26 2.10
N LEU A 143 20.78 -9.86 3.19
CA LEU A 143 19.51 -9.14 3.20
C LEU A 143 19.76 -7.68 3.54
N ILE A 144 19.54 -6.78 2.60
CA ILE A 144 19.57 -5.34 2.89
C ILE A 144 18.18 -4.90 3.29
N ILE A 145 18.05 -4.47 4.55
CA ILE A 145 16.78 -4.07 5.17
C ILE A 145 16.73 -2.56 5.34
N GLY A 146 15.53 -1.98 5.37
CA GLY A 146 15.35 -0.56 5.66
C GLY A 146 16.02 -0.14 6.98
N PRO A 147 16.32 1.16 7.16
CA PRO A 147 16.93 1.66 8.38
C PRO A 147 16.10 1.22 9.61
N SER A 148 16.79 0.83 10.67
CA SER A 148 16.19 0.34 11.90
C SER A 148 16.31 1.37 13.02
N ARG A 149 15.91 2.61 12.75
CA ARG A 149 15.94 3.68 13.76
C ARG A 149 14.82 3.41 14.76
N VAL A 150 14.97 3.96 15.98
CA VAL A 150 13.91 3.88 17.01
C VAL A 150 12.59 4.42 16.46
N ILE A 151 12.65 5.50 15.68
CA ILE A 151 11.47 6.12 15.05
C ILE A 151 10.76 5.20 14.06
N ASP A 152 11.48 4.36 13.32
CA ASP A 152 10.90 3.38 12.38
C ASP A 152 10.12 2.29 13.12
N LYS A 153 10.68 1.83 14.26
CA LYS A 153 10.01 0.84 15.12
C LYS A 153 8.77 1.41 15.77
N VAL A 154 8.85 2.63 16.30
CA VAL A 154 7.72 3.36 16.89
C VAL A 154 6.63 3.57 15.85
N PHE A 155 6.99 4.06 14.64
CA PHE A 155 6.03 4.24 13.55
C PHE A 155 5.33 2.93 13.22
N LYS A 156 6.08 1.86 12.90
CA LYS A 156 5.51 0.54 12.57
C LYS A 156 4.61 -0.02 13.67
N GLY A 157 4.97 0.20 14.93
CA GLY A 157 4.20 -0.20 16.10
C GLY A 157 2.88 0.57 16.28
N ILE A 158 2.81 1.84 15.86
CA ILE A 158 1.61 2.68 15.99
C ILE A 158 0.54 2.35 14.94
N ILE A 159 0.95 1.97 13.71
CA ILE A 159 0.00 1.78 12.59
C ILE A 159 -1.13 0.78 12.92
N PRO A 160 -0.89 -0.40 13.54
CA PRO A 160 -1.96 -1.33 13.89
C PRO A 160 -2.99 -0.72 14.85
N PHE A 161 -2.54 0.05 15.85
CA PHE A 161 -3.44 0.72 16.79
C PHE A 161 -4.29 1.78 16.11
N VAL A 162 -3.68 2.54 15.20
CA VAL A 162 -4.40 3.53 14.40
C VAL A 162 -5.46 2.87 13.51
N ILE A 163 -5.12 1.79 12.82
CA ILE A 163 -6.08 1.08 11.95
C ILE A 163 -7.19 0.43 12.77
N MET A 164 -6.87 -0.16 13.91
CA MET A 164 -7.85 -0.70 14.86
C MET A 164 -8.84 0.40 15.28
N PHE A 165 -8.34 1.57 15.65
CA PHE A 165 -9.16 2.69 16.08
C PHE A 165 -10.05 3.24 14.96
N ILE A 166 -9.53 3.39 13.73
CA ILE A 166 -10.34 3.77 12.56
C ILE A 166 -11.43 2.73 12.30
N SER A 167 -11.11 1.45 12.43
CA SER A 167 -12.06 0.35 12.18
C SER A 167 -13.19 0.34 13.22
N ILE A 168 -12.88 0.56 14.50
CA ILE A 168 -13.89 0.73 15.57
C ILE A 168 -14.78 1.94 15.27
N GLN A 169 -14.16 3.07 14.94
CA GLN A 169 -14.87 4.30 14.63
C GLN A 169 -15.83 4.10 13.45
N MET A 170 -15.39 3.43 12.39
CA MET A 170 -16.24 3.09 11.25
C MET A 170 -17.44 2.23 11.67
N GLY A 171 -17.22 1.23 12.54
CA GLY A 171 -18.29 0.39 13.08
C GLY A 171 -19.30 1.16 13.92
N ILE A 172 -18.85 2.15 14.69
CA ILE A 172 -19.71 3.05 15.49
C ILE A 172 -20.51 4.00 14.59
N LEU A 173 -19.91 4.49 13.50
CA LEU A 173 -20.59 5.44 12.60
C LEU A 173 -21.65 4.77 11.72
N LEU A 174 -21.63 3.44 11.61
CA LEU A 174 -22.59 2.67 10.84
C LEU A 174 -24.00 2.84 11.43
N ASP A 175 -24.95 3.22 10.58
CA ASP A 175 -26.35 3.30 10.95
C ASP A 175 -27.03 1.94 10.69
N LEU A 176 -27.44 1.27 11.76
CA LEU A 176 -28.03 -0.07 11.68
C LEU A 176 -29.40 -0.08 11.00
N GLU A 177 -30.16 1.02 11.08
CA GLU A 177 -31.46 1.13 10.42
C GLU A 177 -31.29 1.31 8.91
N VAL A 178 -30.36 2.16 8.51
CA VAL A 178 -29.96 2.35 7.11
C VAL A 178 -29.36 1.07 6.54
N LEU A 179 -28.57 0.34 7.33
CA LEU A 179 -28.03 -0.97 6.94
C LEU A 179 -29.16 -1.95 6.61
N LYS A 180 -30.19 -2.02 7.47
CA LYS A 180 -31.35 -2.89 7.28
C LYS A 180 -32.14 -2.52 6.03
N GLU A 181 -32.29 -1.23 5.74
CA GLU A 181 -32.96 -0.77 4.53
C GLU A 181 -32.14 -1.06 3.27
N LEU A 182 -30.81 -0.87 3.31
CA LEU A 182 -29.96 -1.15 2.15
C LEU A 182 -29.84 -2.63 1.82
N ILE A 183 -29.90 -3.52 2.82
CA ILE A 183 -29.99 -4.97 2.59
C ILE A 183 -31.23 -5.32 1.75
N ARG A 184 -32.30 -4.53 1.83
CA ARG A 184 -33.50 -4.70 0.97
C ARG A 184 -33.30 -4.20 -0.46
N ARG A 185 -32.19 -3.52 -0.77
CA ARG A 185 -31.85 -2.97 -2.09
C ARG A 185 -30.58 -3.63 -2.66
N PRO A 186 -30.63 -4.93 -3.03
CA PRO A 186 -29.44 -5.73 -3.33
C PRO A 186 -28.65 -5.27 -4.56
N ILE A 187 -29.29 -4.58 -5.50
CA ILE A 187 -28.68 -4.17 -6.77
C ILE A 187 -27.48 -3.25 -6.52
N GLN A 188 -27.60 -2.29 -5.61
CA GLN A 188 -26.55 -1.31 -5.32
C GLN A 188 -25.35 -1.97 -4.64
N ILE A 189 -25.62 -2.95 -3.77
CA ILE A 189 -24.60 -3.75 -3.09
C ILE A 189 -23.82 -4.57 -4.12
N LEU A 190 -24.53 -5.21 -5.05
CA LEU A 190 -23.91 -6.04 -6.07
C LEU A 190 -23.05 -5.20 -7.02
N ILE A 191 -23.52 -4.01 -7.42
CA ILE A 191 -22.73 -3.07 -8.22
C ILE A 191 -21.43 -2.72 -7.47
N GLY A 192 -21.54 -2.30 -6.21
CA GLY A 192 -20.38 -1.96 -5.38
C GLY A 192 -19.41 -3.12 -5.21
N PHE A 193 -19.92 -4.32 -4.93
CA PHE A 193 -19.12 -5.53 -4.78
C PHE A 193 -18.38 -5.91 -6.07
N CYS A 194 -19.06 -5.86 -7.22
CA CYS A 194 -18.48 -6.12 -8.53
C CYS A 194 -17.40 -5.08 -8.89
N CYS A 195 -17.61 -3.81 -8.55
CA CYS A 195 -16.59 -2.78 -8.71
C CYS A 195 -15.37 -3.06 -7.82
N GLN A 196 -15.60 -3.36 -6.54
CA GLN A 196 -14.55 -3.49 -5.55
C GLN A 196 -13.70 -4.75 -5.72
N TYR A 197 -14.33 -5.88 -6.01
CA TYR A 197 -13.64 -7.18 -6.06
C TYR A 197 -13.63 -7.81 -7.44
N GLY A 198 -14.30 -7.21 -8.43
CA GLY A 198 -14.16 -7.57 -9.83
C GLY A 198 -13.27 -6.57 -10.57
N LEU A 199 -13.73 -5.32 -10.72
CA LEU A 199 -13.04 -4.32 -11.53
C LEU A 199 -11.68 -3.92 -10.95
N MET A 200 -11.62 -3.60 -9.66
CA MET A 200 -10.41 -3.06 -9.02
C MET A 200 -9.17 -3.98 -9.09
N PRO A 201 -9.28 -5.28 -8.74
CA PRO A 201 -8.17 -6.23 -8.91
C PRO A 201 -7.72 -6.36 -10.37
N LEU A 202 -8.66 -6.35 -11.31
CA LEU A 202 -8.38 -6.45 -12.75
C LEU A 202 -7.71 -5.18 -13.30
N ILE A 203 -8.12 -4.00 -12.84
CA ILE A 203 -7.46 -2.73 -13.16
C ILE A 203 -6.03 -2.75 -12.63
N ALA A 204 -5.83 -3.15 -11.36
CA ALA A 204 -4.50 -3.26 -10.78
C ALA A 204 -3.62 -4.23 -11.58
N TYR A 205 -4.11 -5.42 -11.88
CA TYR A 205 -3.41 -6.39 -12.73
C TYR A 205 -3.04 -5.80 -14.09
N SER A 206 -3.98 -5.14 -14.76
CA SER A 206 -3.76 -4.52 -16.08
C SER A 206 -2.68 -3.46 -16.04
N ILE A 207 -2.69 -2.58 -15.03
CA ILE A 207 -1.63 -1.56 -14.85
C ILE A 207 -0.27 -2.24 -14.65
N THR A 208 -0.18 -3.25 -13.79
CA THR A 208 1.11 -3.92 -13.54
C THR A 208 1.68 -4.57 -14.80
N LYS A 209 0.84 -5.13 -15.67
CA LYS A 209 1.26 -5.75 -16.93
C LYS A 209 1.62 -4.71 -17.99
N LEU A 210 0.81 -3.67 -18.16
CA LEU A 210 1.04 -2.62 -19.15
C LEU A 210 2.36 -1.87 -18.88
N PHE A 211 2.63 -1.55 -17.62
CA PHE A 211 3.83 -0.81 -17.22
C PHE A 211 5.01 -1.72 -16.83
N ARG A 212 4.86 -3.05 -16.96
CA ARG A 212 5.90 -4.05 -16.66
C ARG A 212 6.53 -3.85 -15.28
N TYR A 213 5.68 -3.83 -14.26
CA TYR A 213 6.12 -3.72 -12.87
C TYR A 213 7.00 -4.91 -12.47
N GLU A 214 8.04 -4.67 -11.68
CA GLU A 214 8.76 -5.75 -11.01
C GLU A 214 7.82 -6.46 -10.03
N SER A 215 8.04 -7.75 -9.81
CA SER A 215 7.12 -8.64 -9.10
C SER A 215 6.62 -8.10 -7.77
N LEU A 216 7.51 -7.55 -6.92
CA LEU A 216 7.13 -7.08 -5.58
C LEU A 216 6.39 -5.73 -5.60
N TYR A 217 6.76 -4.81 -6.48
CA TYR A 217 5.99 -3.57 -6.68
C TYR A 217 4.63 -3.87 -7.30
N GLY A 218 4.59 -4.80 -8.26
CA GLY A 218 3.34 -5.25 -8.87
C GLY A 218 2.40 -5.89 -7.84
N LEU A 219 2.94 -6.73 -6.96
CA LEU A 219 2.19 -7.29 -5.82
C LEU A 219 1.63 -6.17 -4.93
N GLY A 220 2.43 -5.15 -4.62
CA GLY A 220 2.00 -3.99 -3.85
C GLY A 220 0.78 -3.30 -4.45
N LEU A 221 0.81 -3.01 -5.77
CA LEU A 221 -0.32 -2.41 -6.47
C LEU A 221 -1.54 -3.33 -6.51
N PHE A 222 -1.31 -4.62 -6.75
CA PHE A 222 -2.36 -5.63 -6.83
C PHE A 222 -3.08 -5.80 -5.49
N VAL A 223 -2.35 -5.85 -4.38
CA VAL A 223 -2.93 -5.91 -3.03
C VAL A 223 -3.77 -4.67 -2.73
N VAL A 224 -3.33 -3.47 -3.13
CA VAL A 224 -4.15 -2.25 -3.00
C VAL A 224 -5.45 -2.36 -3.78
N GLY A 225 -5.41 -2.90 -5.01
CA GLY A 225 -6.63 -3.14 -5.80
C GLY A 225 -7.53 -4.25 -5.25
N CYS A 226 -7.02 -5.12 -4.38
CA CYS A 226 -7.82 -6.14 -3.70
C CYS A 226 -8.40 -5.64 -2.37
N CYS A 227 -8.02 -4.46 -1.89
CA CYS A 227 -8.52 -3.95 -0.63
C CYS A 227 -10.01 -3.58 -0.70
N PRO A 228 -10.70 -3.50 0.45
CA PRO A 228 -12.03 -2.90 0.52
C PRO A 228 -11.96 -1.37 0.36
N GLY A 229 -13.14 -0.74 0.27
CA GLY A 229 -13.28 0.71 0.22
C GLY A 229 -12.58 1.39 1.40
N GLY A 230 -11.91 2.51 1.12
CA GLY A 230 -11.12 3.24 2.10
C GLY A 230 -11.97 4.21 2.91
N TRP A 231 -11.68 4.35 4.20
CA TRP A 231 -12.51 5.14 5.12
C TRP A 231 -12.77 6.59 4.67
N ALA A 232 -11.84 7.19 3.91
CA ALA A 232 -11.90 8.56 3.43
C ALA A 232 -12.92 8.75 2.29
N SER A 233 -13.41 7.67 1.67
CA SER A 233 -14.41 7.72 0.61
C SER A 233 -15.69 8.41 1.09
N ASN A 234 -16.15 8.11 2.32
CA ASN A 234 -17.36 8.68 2.91
C ASN A 234 -17.34 10.22 2.94
N GLN A 235 -16.20 10.82 3.26
CA GLN A 235 -16.00 12.25 3.38
C GLN A 235 -15.96 12.90 2.01
N TRP A 236 -15.29 12.26 1.04
CA TRP A 236 -15.33 12.70 -0.35
C TRP A 236 -16.75 12.60 -0.92
N THR A 237 -17.50 11.55 -0.59
CA THR A 237 -18.90 11.39 -0.98
C THR A 237 -19.75 12.55 -0.46
N VAL A 238 -19.63 12.93 0.82
CA VAL A 238 -20.33 14.11 1.36
C VAL A 238 -19.92 15.39 0.65
N LEU A 239 -18.61 15.59 0.43
CA LEU A 239 -18.09 16.81 -0.17
C LEU A 239 -18.50 17.01 -1.64
N PHE A 240 -18.75 15.91 -2.35
CA PHE A 240 -19.22 15.92 -3.73
C PHE A 240 -20.72 15.67 -3.87
N ASP A 241 -21.51 15.84 -2.81
CA ASP A 241 -22.97 15.70 -2.80
C ASP A 241 -23.44 14.31 -3.31
N GLY A 242 -22.75 13.25 -2.89
CA GLY A 242 -23.13 11.87 -3.16
C GLY A 242 -24.03 11.27 -2.07
N ASP A 243 -24.48 10.04 -2.29
CA ASP A 243 -25.25 9.25 -1.34
C ASP A 243 -24.33 8.68 -0.25
N LEU A 244 -24.27 9.34 0.91
CA LEU A 244 -23.43 8.92 2.05
C LEU A 244 -23.86 7.56 2.61
N ASN A 245 -25.16 7.29 2.66
CA ASN A 245 -25.70 6.04 3.18
C ASN A 245 -25.21 4.85 2.34
N LEU A 246 -25.21 5.02 1.02
CA LEU A 246 -24.65 4.05 0.09
C LEU A 246 -23.13 3.88 0.27
N SER A 247 -22.38 4.98 0.45
CA SER A 247 -20.91 4.93 0.64
C SER A 247 -20.55 4.08 1.86
N VAL A 248 -21.13 4.40 3.02
CA VAL A 248 -20.84 3.71 4.29
C VAL A 248 -21.17 2.23 4.19
N PHE A 249 -22.29 1.90 3.54
CA PHE A 249 -22.71 0.52 3.34
C PHE A 249 -21.78 -0.25 2.40
N MET A 250 -21.35 0.36 1.30
CA MET A 250 -20.38 -0.23 0.38
C MET A 250 -19.02 -0.45 1.07
N SER A 251 -18.54 0.52 1.86
CA SER A 251 -17.32 0.35 2.65
C SER A 251 -17.45 -0.79 3.66
N PHE A 252 -18.58 -0.88 4.37
CA PHE A 252 -18.84 -1.92 5.36
C PHE A 252 -18.90 -3.31 4.71
N SER A 253 -19.75 -3.48 3.70
CA SER A 253 -19.94 -4.76 3.00
C SER A 253 -18.65 -5.22 2.33
N SER A 254 -17.89 -4.30 1.71
CA SER A 254 -16.58 -4.65 1.17
C SER A 254 -15.59 -5.04 2.28
N THR A 255 -15.53 -4.30 3.38
CA THR A 255 -14.62 -4.65 4.49
C THR A 255 -14.90 -6.04 5.06
N VAL A 256 -16.18 -6.42 5.21
CA VAL A 256 -16.55 -7.78 5.61
C VAL A 256 -16.15 -8.81 4.54
N ALA A 257 -16.44 -8.54 3.28
CA ALA A 257 -16.09 -9.42 2.16
C ALA A 257 -14.57 -9.57 1.96
N SER A 258 -13.77 -8.59 2.40
CA SER A 258 -12.31 -8.60 2.26
C SER A 258 -11.66 -9.83 2.89
N PHE A 259 -12.26 -10.38 3.96
CA PHE A 259 -11.79 -11.59 4.62
C PHE A 259 -11.63 -12.77 3.67
N PHE A 260 -12.55 -12.89 2.70
CA PHE A 260 -12.56 -13.98 1.73
C PHE A 260 -11.97 -13.53 0.40
N MET A 261 -12.33 -12.33 -0.07
CA MET A 261 -11.96 -11.87 -1.41
C MET A 261 -10.48 -11.53 -1.53
N MET A 262 -9.84 -10.97 -0.48
CA MET A 262 -8.40 -10.71 -0.54
C MET A 262 -7.59 -12.01 -0.64
N PRO A 263 -7.73 -13.00 0.26
CA PRO A 263 -7.03 -14.27 0.12
C PRO A 263 -7.32 -14.98 -1.20
N PHE A 264 -8.57 -14.92 -1.68
CA PHE A 264 -8.96 -15.49 -2.98
C PHE A 264 -8.13 -14.90 -4.13
N TRP A 265 -8.07 -13.57 -4.25
CA TRP A 265 -7.30 -12.90 -5.31
C TRP A 265 -5.79 -13.11 -5.17
N LEU A 266 -5.29 -13.06 -3.93
CA LEU A 266 -3.88 -13.28 -3.64
C LEU A 266 -3.46 -14.71 -4.01
N TYR A 267 -4.24 -15.74 -3.67
CA TYR A 267 -3.91 -17.14 -3.97
C TYR A 267 -4.07 -17.50 -5.45
N THR A 268 -5.01 -16.85 -6.15
CA THR A 268 -5.27 -17.13 -7.56
C THR A 268 -4.30 -16.37 -8.47
N LEU A 269 -4.46 -15.06 -8.59
CA LEU A 269 -3.68 -14.23 -9.50
C LEU A 269 -2.40 -13.73 -8.85
N GLY A 270 -2.44 -13.40 -7.55
CA GLY A 270 -1.30 -12.89 -6.80
C GLY A 270 -0.08 -13.84 -6.82
N GLU A 271 -0.30 -15.10 -6.45
CA GLU A 271 0.74 -16.12 -6.40
C GLU A 271 1.29 -16.45 -7.79
N ARG A 272 0.39 -16.67 -8.76
CA ARG A 272 0.76 -17.07 -10.12
C ARG A 272 1.54 -15.99 -10.87
N VAL A 273 1.20 -14.72 -10.67
CA VAL A 273 1.74 -13.61 -11.45
C VAL A 273 2.96 -12.97 -10.80
N TYR A 274 2.96 -12.82 -9.48
CA TYR A 274 3.98 -12.02 -8.80
C TYR A 274 4.93 -12.86 -7.94
N LEU A 275 4.46 -13.96 -7.34
CA LEU A 275 5.27 -14.70 -6.36
C LEU A 275 5.93 -15.97 -6.91
N ARG A 276 5.44 -16.51 -8.04
CA ARG A 276 5.94 -17.74 -8.66
C ARG A 276 7.46 -17.72 -8.90
N ASP A 277 7.97 -16.64 -9.46
CA ASP A 277 9.39 -16.51 -9.80
C ASP A 277 10.27 -16.29 -8.55
N LEU A 278 9.68 -15.75 -7.47
CA LEU A 278 10.36 -15.47 -6.21
C LEU A 278 10.42 -16.68 -5.27
N LYS A 279 9.69 -17.78 -5.58
CA LYS A 279 9.53 -18.96 -4.70
C LYS A 279 9.03 -18.59 -3.29
N ILE A 280 8.29 -17.49 -3.17
CA ILE A 280 7.69 -17.03 -1.92
C ILE A 280 6.25 -17.54 -1.89
N ARG A 281 5.89 -18.26 -0.84
CA ARG A 281 4.49 -18.66 -0.61
C ARG A 281 3.79 -17.59 0.21
N ILE A 282 2.51 -17.37 -0.09
CA ILE A 282 1.67 -16.45 0.68
C ILE A 282 1.47 -17.02 2.08
N PRO A 283 1.87 -16.31 3.14
CA PRO A 283 1.69 -16.78 4.50
C PRO A 283 0.22 -16.55 4.91
N PHE A 284 -0.61 -17.52 4.56
CA PHE A 284 -2.07 -17.47 4.72
C PHE A 284 -2.50 -17.20 6.17
N VAL A 285 -1.79 -17.79 7.13
CA VAL A 285 -2.06 -17.57 8.57
C VAL A 285 -1.86 -16.10 8.93
N ASN A 286 -0.72 -15.52 8.54
CA ASN A 286 -0.41 -14.11 8.79
C ASN A 286 -1.38 -13.17 8.07
N LEU A 287 -1.75 -13.50 6.83
CA LEU A 287 -2.73 -12.74 6.04
C LEU A 287 -4.10 -12.73 6.74
N THR A 288 -4.59 -13.91 7.11
CA THR A 288 -5.87 -14.07 7.80
C THR A 288 -5.86 -13.38 9.15
N GLN A 289 -4.78 -13.52 9.92
CA GLN A 289 -4.61 -12.82 11.19
C GLN A 289 -4.63 -11.30 11.01
N SER A 290 -3.94 -10.78 9.99
CA SER A 290 -3.92 -9.33 9.68
C SER A 290 -5.29 -8.81 9.28
N LEU A 291 -6.08 -9.59 8.54
CA LEU A 291 -7.45 -9.24 8.18
C LEU A 291 -8.38 -9.30 9.41
N LEU A 292 -8.19 -10.27 10.30
CA LEU A 292 -8.97 -10.41 11.52
C LEU A 292 -8.74 -9.24 12.49
N THR A 293 -7.51 -8.71 12.58
CA THR A 293 -7.21 -7.49 13.36
C THR A 293 -7.88 -6.22 12.81
N ILE A 294 -8.50 -6.27 11.62
CA ILE A 294 -9.27 -5.15 11.06
C ILE A 294 -10.77 -5.37 11.26
N ILE A 295 -11.25 -6.59 10.96
CA ILE A 295 -12.68 -6.93 11.03
C ILE A 295 -13.15 -7.06 12.48
N GLY A 296 -12.32 -7.61 13.37
CA GLY A 296 -12.64 -7.73 14.80
C GLY A 296 -12.99 -6.38 15.43
N PRO A 297 -12.13 -5.36 15.33
CA PRO A 297 -12.42 -4.02 15.84
C PRO A 297 -13.63 -3.34 15.19
N LEU A 298 -13.87 -3.57 13.90
CA LEU A 298 -15.10 -3.10 13.23
C LEU A 298 -16.35 -3.68 13.92
N GLY A 299 -16.37 -4.99 14.18
CA GLY A 299 -17.45 -5.66 14.90
C GLY A 299 -17.62 -5.15 16.34
N ILE A 300 -16.51 -4.87 17.03
CA ILE A 300 -16.53 -4.25 18.37
C ILE A 300 -17.20 -2.87 18.32
N GLY A 301 -16.87 -2.05 17.32
CA GLY A 301 -17.49 -0.74 17.13
C GLY A 301 -19.00 -0.82 16.91
N MET A 302 -19.45 -1.77 16.08
CA MET A 302 -20.87 -2.02 15.85
C MET A 302 -21.59 -2.47 17.13
N LEU A 303 -20.98 -3.42 17.86
CA LEU A 303 -21.54 -3.92 19.11
C LEU A 303 -21.63 -2.80 20.16
N ALA A 304 -20.62 -1.93 20.24
CA ALA A 304 -20.61 -0.79 21.16
C ALA A 304 -21.78 0.18 20.90
N VAL A 305 -22.08 0.49 19.64
CA VAL A 305 -23.25 1.33 19.29
C VAL A 305 -24.58 0.62 19.49
N TYR A 306 -24.64 -0.68 19.20
CA TYR A 306 -25.83 -1.48 19.46
C TYR A 306 -26.18 -1.50 20.95
N CYS A 307 -25.20 -1.72 21.83
CA CYS A 307 -25.40 -1.73 23.28
C CYS A 307 -25.62 -0.33 23.85
N CYS A 308 -24.90 0.68 23.34
CA CYS A 308 -24.90 2.04 23.86
C CYS A 308 -25.05 3.08 22.72
N PRO A 309 -26.28 3.37 22.25
CA PRO A 309 -26.51 4.30 21.13
C PRO A 309 -26.00 5.73 21.37
N LYS A 310 -25.87 6.14 22.64
CA LYS A 310 -25.34 7.45 23.05
C LYS A 310 -23.88 7.69 22.64
N ILE A 311 -23.12 6.63 22.32
CA ILE A 311 -21.72 6.74 21.89
C ILE A 311 -21.60 7.36 20.49
N LYS A 312 -22.53 7.07 19.58
CA LYS A 312 -22.50 7.52 18.19
C LYS A 312 -22.29 9.04 18.06
N PRO A 313 -23.12 9.93 18.67
CA PRO A 313 -22.93 11.38 18.53
C PRO A 313 -21.62 11.90 19.11
N ILE A 314 -21.12 11.28 20.19
CA ILE A 314 -19.83 11.63 20.80
C ILE A 314 -18.70 11.34 19.81
N VAL A 315 -18.69 10.13 19.25
CA VAL A 315 -17.67 9.72 18.28
C VAL A 315 -17.77 10.56 17.02
N THR A 316 -18.97 10.80 16.46
CA THR A 316 -19.15 11.67 15.29
C THR A 316 -18.53 13.06 15.46
N ARG A 317 -18.62 13.66 16.66
CA ARG A 317 -17.99 14.96 16.96
C ARG A 317 -16.46 14.88 16.99
N ILE A 318 -15.89 13.77 17.47
CA ILE A 318 -14.44 13.55 17.57
C ILE A 318 -13.83 13.15 16.23
N VAL A 319 -14.58 12.45 15.35
CA VAL A 319 -14.08 11.93 14.07
C VAL A 319 -13.47 13.02 13.19
N LYS A 320 -14.15 14.17 13.07
CA LYS A 320 -13.72 15.25 12.16
C LYS A 320 -12.33 15.82 12.53
N PRO A 321 -12.08 16.32 13.75
CA PRO A 321 -10.75 16.82 14.11
C PRO A 321 -9.69 15.71 14.13
N MET A 322 -10.06 14.50 14.54
CA MET A 322 -9.17 13.35 14.59
C MET A 322 -8.71 12.90 13.20
N LEU A 323 -9.60 12.91 12.20
CA LEU A 323 -9.26 12.62 10.80
C LEU A 323 -8.20 13.58 10.28
N LEU A 324 -8.34 14.88 10.58
CA LEU A 324 -7.37 15.89 10.17
C LEU A 324 -5.99 15.61 10.80
N ILE A 325 -5.96 15.33 12.11
CA ILE A 325 -4.73 14.98 12.84
C ILE A 325 -4.10 13.72 12.23
N LEU A 326 -4.92 12.72 11.91
CA LEU A 326 -4.45 11.45 11.37
C LEU A 326 -3.90 11.58 9.95
N ILE A 327 -4.58 12.35 9.09
CA ILE A 327 -4.06 12.71 7.77
C ILE A 327 -2.72 13.42 7.93
N LEU A 328 -2.64 14.43 8.82
CA LEU A 328 -1.40 15.17 9.03
C LEU A 328 -0.28 14.25 9.54
N TYR A 329 -0.59 13.33 10.46
CA TYR A 329 0.36 12.34 10.97
C TYR A 329 0.88 11.44 9.85
N PHE A 330 0.01 10.77 9.09
CA PHE A 330 0.48 9.91 8.00
C PHE A 330 1.15 10.70 6.88
N PHE A 331 0.67 11.91 6.60
CA PHE A 331 1.23 12.71 5.52
C PHE A 331 2.60 13.27 5.87
N VAL A 332 2.76 13.87 7.05
CA VAL A 332 4.00 14.52 7.49
C VAL A 332 4.96 13.49 8.09
N PHE A 333 4.53 12.79 9.15
CA PHE A 333 5.38 11.84 9.87
C PHE A 333 5.64 10.59 9.03
N GLY A 334 4.61 10.08 8.35
CA GLY A 334 4.79 8.96 7.42
C GLY A 334 5.74 9.28 6.27
N ALA A 335 5.68 10.48 5.69
CA ALA A 335 6.61 10.88 4.62
C ALA A 335 8.03 11.05 5.15
N PHE A 336 8.20 11.62 6.35
CA PHE A 336 9.50 11.79 6.99
C PHE A 336 10.17 10.44 7.28
N VAL A 337 9.45 9.52 7.93
CA VAL A 337 9.96 8.18 8.27
C VAL A 337 10.28 7.38 7.00
N ASN A 338 9.43 7.46 5.99
CA ASN A 338 9.59 6.73 4.73
C ASN A 338 10.31 7.52 3.64
N PHE A 339 11.01 8.61 3.99
CA PHE A 339 11.66 9.46 2.99
C PHE A 339 12.65 8.68 2.12
N TYR A 340 13.33 7.69 2.70
CA TYR A 340 14.25 6.81 1.98
C TYR A 340 13.55 5.94 0.92
N LEU A 341 12.25 5.62 1.10
CA LEU A 341 11.48 4.84 0.12
C LEU A 341 11.24 5.63 -1.17
N PHE A 342 11.20 6.96 -1.10
CA PHE A 342 11.03 7.79 -2.30
C PHE A 342 12.19 7.65 -3.30
N ARG A 343 13.38 7.25 -2.86
CA ARG A 343 14.52 6.98 -3.76
C ARG A 343 14.32 5.74 -4.64
N TYR A 344 13.35 4.88 -4.29
CA TYR A 344 12.97 3.70 -5.06
C TYR A 344 11.77 3.95 -5.97
N ILE A 345 11.12 5.10 -5.84
CA ILE A 345 10.02 5.48 -6.71
C ILE A 345 10.62 5.93 -8.05
N SER A 346 10.60 5.04 -9.03
CA SER A 346 10.88 5.43 -10.41
C SER A 346 9.78 6.35 -10.93
N LEU A 347 10.11 7.21 -11.90
CA LEU A 347 9.12 8.05 -12.57
C LEU A 347 7.94 7.22 -13.12
N ARG A 348 8.23 6.00 -13.59
CA ARG A 348 7.20 5.06 -14.05
C ARG A 348 6.22 4.72 -12.94
N ILE A 349 6.70 4.37 -11.75
CA ILE A 349 5.86 4.05 -10.58
C ILE A 349 5.06 5.28 -10.15
N ALA A 350 5.70 6.45 -10.06
CA ALA A 350 5.05 7.70 -9.66
C ALA A 350 3.86 8.06 -10.54
N LEU A 351 3.97 7.83 -11.86
CA LEU A 351 2.91 8.15 -12.82
C LEU A 351 1.84 7.06 -12.95
N SER A 352 2.21 5.78 -12.80
CA SER A 352 1.28 4.68 -13.06
C SER A 352 0.56 4.15 -11.83
N ALA A 353 1.13 4.23 -10.62
CA ALA A 353 0.44 3.80 -9.40
C ALA A 353 -0.85 4.61 -9.11
N PRO A 354 -0.89 5.94 -9.30
CA PRO A 354 -2.12 6.73 -9.12
C PRO A 354 -3.20 6.42 -10.15
N LEU A 355 -2.86 5.78 -11.27
CA LEU A 355 -3.88 5.37 -12.24
C LEU A 355 -4.86 4.37 -11.64
N LEU A 356 -4.45 3.56 -10.65
CA LEU A 356 -5.36 2.62 -10.01
C LEU A 356 -6.59 3.32 -9.39
N PRO A 357 -6.45 4.25 -8.42
CA PRO A 357 -7.60 4.97 -7.89
C PRO A 357 -8.33 5.81 -8.96
N TRP A 358 -7.60 6.43 -9.90
CA TRP A 358 -8.21 7.31 -10.90
C TRP A 358 -9.07 6.56 -11.91
N LEU A 359 -8.58 5.43 -12.41
CA LEU A 359 -9.37 4.51 -13.24
C LEU A 359 -10.50 3.90 -12.43
N GLY A 360 -10.34 3.73 -11.13
CA GLY A 360 -11.43 3.38 -10.20
C GLY A 360 -12.59 4.35 -10.19
N PHE A 361 -12.29 5.64 -10.05
CA PHE A 361 -13.32 6.68 -10.10
C PHE A 361 -14.11 6.63 -11.40
N ILE A 362 -13.39 6.48 -12.52
CA ILE A 362 -13.97 6.48 -13.87
C ILE A 362 -14.77 5.21 -14.11
N PHE A 363 -14.16 4.03 -13.96
CA PHE A 363 -14.82 2.76 -14.27
C PHE A 363 -15.90 2.38 -13.26
N GLY A 364 -15.71 2.70 -11.97
CA GLY A 364 -16.76 2.52 -10.96
C GLY A 364 -17.99 3.38 -11.27
N GLY A 365 -17.77 4.66 -11.61
CA GLY A 365 -18.85 5.56 -12.02
C GLY A 365 -19.52 5.12 -13.32
N LEU A 366 -18.74 4.70 -14.32
CA LEU A 366 -19.25 4.19 -15.59
C LEU A 366 -20.07 2.92 -15.39
N PHE A 367 -19.63 2.01 -14.53
CA PHE A 367 -20.35 0.79 -14.22
C PHE A 367 -21.70 1.11 -13.56
N ALA A 368 -21.74 2.01 -12.56
CA ALA A 368 -22.98 2.48 -11.97
C ALA A 368 -23.92 3.15 -12.99
N TRP A 369 -23.36 3.90 -13.95
CA TRP A 369 -24.11 4.54 -15.03
C TRP A 369 -24.74 3.52 -15.98
N ILE A 370 -24.02 2.45 -16.34
CA ILE A 370 -24.54 1.33 -17.17
C ILE A 370 -25.77 0.70 -16.50
N PHE A 371 -25.73 0.54 -15.17
CA PHE A 371 -26.86 0.06 -14.36
C PHE A 371 -27.89 1.15 -14.01
N ARG A 372 -27.89 2.28 -14.75
CA ARG A 372 -28.88 3.36 -14.69
C ARG A 372 -29.10 3.93 -13.28
N GLN A 373 -28.03 4.04 -12.50
CA GLN A 373 -28.09 4.67 -11.18
C GLN A 373 -28.22 6.20 -11.29
N ASP A 374 -28.81 6.83 -10.27
CA ASP A 374 -28.91 8.29 -10.19
C ASP A 374 -27.52 8.95 -10.08
N TRP A 375 -27.40 10.21 -10.49
CA TRP A 375 -26.12 10.93 -10.48
C TRP A 375 -25.43 10.96 -9.11
N SER A 376 -26.21 11.10 -8.04
CA SER A 376 -25.69 11.04 -6.66
C SER A 376 -25.03 9.70 -6.36
N ARG A 377 -25.65 8.59 -6.78
CA ARG A 377 -25.14 7.23 -6.60
C ARG A 377 -23.98 6.91 -7.52
N ILE A 378 -23.99 7.41 -8.76
CA ILE A 378 -22.85 7.28 -9.70
C ILE A 378 -21.60 7.89 -9.08
N LYS A 379 -21.69 9.10 -8.51
CA LYS A 379 -20.59 9.75 -7.79
C LYS A 379 -20.13 8.89 -6.61
N THR A 380 -21.05 8.40 -5.79
CA THR A 380 -20.72 7.52 -4.65
C THR A 380 -19.98 6.28 -5.09
N VAL A 381 -20.51 5.51 -6.05
CA VAL A 381 -19.87 4.27 -6.51
C VAL A 381 -18.49 4.55 -7.10
N GLY A 382 -18.34 5.62 -7.89
CA GLY A 382 -17.04 6.04 -8.41
C GLY A 382 -16.04 6.32 -7.30
N ILE A 383 -16.38 7.22 -6.36
CA ILE A 383 -15.52 7.61 -5.23
C ILE A 383 -15.14 6.39 -4.38
N GLU A 384 -16.12 5.56 -4.02
CA GLU A 384 -15.94 4.37 -3.20
C GLU A 384 -15.06 3.32 -3.88
N THR A 385 -15.22 3.12 -5.19
CA THR A 385 -14.40 2.18 -5.96
C THR A 385 -12.94 2.63 -6.01
N GLY A 386 -12.68 3.92 -6.28
CA GLY A 386 -11.32 4.42 -6.44
C GLY A 386 -10.59 4.67 -5.11
N ILE A 387 -11.27 5.12 -4.06
CA ILE A 387 -10.64 5.29 -2.75
C ILE A 387 -10.54 3.93 -2.06
N GLN A 388 -9.35 3.36 -2.09
CA GLN A 388 -9.03 2.07 -1.48
C GLN A 388 -8.58 2.21 -0.03
N ASN A 389 -8.75 1.14 0.77
CA ASN A 389 -8.20 1.09 2.12
C ASN A 389 -6.70 0.73 2.09
N VAL A 390 -5.89 1.76 1.81
CA VAL A 390 -4.43 1.61 1.69
C VAL A 390 -3.78 1.18 3.01
N GLY A 391 -4.38 1.51 4.16
CA GLY A 391 -3.91 1.06 5.47
C GLY A 391 -3.93 -0.46 5.60
N ILE A 392 -4.98 -1.11 5.11
CA ILE A 392 -5.10 -2.57 5.07
C ILE A 392 -4.04 -3.16 4.15
N ALA A 393 -3.85 -2.59 2.95
CA ALA A 393 -2.80 -3.05 2.02
C ALA A 393 -1.42 -3.00 2.68
N PHE A 394 -1.11 -1.89 3.35
CA PHE A 394 0.16 -1.70 4.04
C PHE A 394 0.35 -2.70 5.18
N MET A 395 -0.69 -2.95 6.00
CA MET A 395 -0.66 -3.95 7.07
C MET A 395 -0.41 -5.35 6.54
N VAL A 396 -1.21 -5.76 5.54
CA VAL A 396 -1.11 -7.07 4.93
C VAL A 396 0.30 -7.28 4.38
N LEU A 397 0.84 -6.32 3.63
CA LEU A 397 2.16 -6.44 3.04
C LEU A 397 3.27 -6.47 4.11
N LEU A 398 3.18 -5.60 5.11
CA LEU A 398 4.21 -5.45 6.14
C LEU A 398 4.31 -6.66 7.08
N TYR A 399 3.16 -7.21 7.50
CA TYR A 399 3.09 -8.26 8.52
C TYR A 399 2.93 -9.68 7.94
N SER A 400 2.49 -9.80 6.69
CA SER A 400 2.45 -11.11 6.03
C SER A 400 3.82 -11.47 5.48
N PHE A 401 4.50 -10.58 4.77
CA PHE A 401 5.74 -10.94 4.07
C PHE A 401 7.00 -10.77 4.94
N PRO A 402 8.04 -11.60 4.72
CA PRO A 402 9.34 -11.39 5.34
C PRO A 402 10.01 -10.10 4.80
N ALA A 403 10.97 -9.59 5.56
CA ALA A 403 11.86 -8.54 5.06
C ALA A 403 13.00 -9.18 4.24
N PRO A 404 13.42 -8.55 3.11
CA PRO A 404 13.11 -7.19 2.66
C PRO A 404 11.85 -7.02 1.78
N GLU A 405 11.19 -8.11 1.39
CA GLU A 405 10.11 -8.11 0.39
C GLU A 405 8.90 -7.30 0.83
N ASN A 406 8.57 -7.35 2.13
CA ASN A 406 7.51 -6.56 2.72
C ASN A 406 7.69 -5.04 2.56
N THR A 407 8.93 -4.57 2.59
CA THR A 407 9.27 -3.14 2.52
C THR A 407 9.20 -2.68 1.07
N GLN A 408 9.68 -3.50 0.13
CA GLN A 408 9.59 -3.20 -1.30
C GLN A 408 8.13 -3.16 -1.77
N ALA A 409 7.32 -4.18 -1.40
CA ALA A 409 5.92 -4.23 -1.80
C ALA A 409 5.09 -3.08 -1.20
N SER A 410 5.43 -2.64 0.02
CA SER A 410 4.74 -1.54 0.72
C SER A 410 5.00 -0.14 0.15
N VAL A 411 5.96 0.02 -0.78
CA VAL A 411 6.22 1.33 -1.44
C VAL A 411 5.00 1.80 -2.22
N ILE A 412 4.35 0.91 -2.96
CA ILE A 412 3.22 1.27 -3.83
C ILE A 412 2.00 1.75 -3.04
N PRO A 413 1.53 1.05 -1.98
CA PRO A 413 0.51 1.59 -1.10
C PRO A 413 0.80 3.03 -0.66
N LEU A 414 2.03 3.33 -0.26
CA LEU A 414 2.41 4.68 0.16
C LEU A 414 2.19 5.71 -0.96
N VAL A 415 2.63 5.41 -2.19
CA VAL A 415 2.40 6.29 -3.36
C VAL A 415 0.91 6.49 -3.63
N VAL A 416 0.13 5.42 -3.58
CA VAL A 416 -1.32 5.50 -3.79
C VAL A 416 -2.01 6.32 -2.70
N ALA A 417 -1.61 6.19 -1.43
CA ALA A 417 -2.14 7.01 -0.34
C ALA A 417 -1.96 8.51 -0.61
N TYR A 418 -0.78 8.92 -1.06
CA TYR A 418 -0.47 10.33 -1.32
C TYR A 418 -1.15 10.90 -2.58
N LEU A 419 -1.35 10.07 -3.61
CA LEU A 419 -1.75 10.54 -4.94
C LEU A 419 -3.20 10.19 -5.31
N SER A 420 -3.90 9.40 -4.51
CA SER A 420 -5.29 8.98 -4.75
C SER A 420 -6.27 10.17 -4.86
N ALA A 421 -6.18 11.15 -3.96
CA ALA A 421 -7.14 12.25 -3.86
C ALA A 421 -6.83 13.47 -4.77
N GLN A 422 -5.76 13.42 -5.58
CA GLN A 422 -5.36 14.55 -6.44
C GLN A 422 -6.46 15.05 -7.38
N PRO A 423 -7.23 14.18 -8.09
CA PRO A 423 -8.32 14.65 -8.95
C PRO A 423 -9.37 15.45 -8.19
N PHE A 424 -9.66 15.08 -6.94
CA PHE A 424 -10.63 15.78 -6.11
C PHE A 424 -10.13 17.18 -5.72
N TYR A 425 -8.86 17.31 -5.32
CA TYR A 425 -8.28 18.63 -5.04
C TYR A 425 -8.30 19.54 -6.27
N LEU A 426 -8.03 19.01 -7.47
CA LEU A 426 -8.09 19.77 -8.72
C LEU A 426 -9.53 20.22 -9.03
N ILE A 427 -10.53 19.36 -8.83
CA ILE A 427 -11.94 19.74 -9.03
C ILE A 427 -12.36 20.83 -8.04
N LEU A 428 -11.95 20.72 -6.77
CA LEU A 428 -12.25 21.75 -5.75
C LEU A 428 -11.57 23.08 -6.07
N LEU A 429 -10.30 23.05 -6.50
CA LEU A 429 -9.58 24.25 -6.93
C LEU A 429 -10.26 24.89 -8.14
N GLY A 430 -10.65 24.10 -9.14
CA GLY A 430 -11.40 24.57 -10.30
C GLY A 430 -12.73 25.21 -9.91
N ARG A 431 -13.48 24.59 -8.99
CA ARG A 431 -14.72 25.17 -8.43
C ARG A 431 -14.47 26.48 -7.68
N PHE A 432 -13.39 26.56 -6.90
CA PHE A 432 -13.00 27.77 -6.19
C PHE A 432 -12.66 28.92 -7.15
N ILE A 433 -11.83 28.65 -8.16
CA ILE A 433 -11.47 29.62 -9.19
C ILE A 433 -12.73 30.04 -9.96
N TYR A 434 -13.57 29.10 -10.37
CA TYR A 434 -14.82 29.38 -11.09
C TYR A 434 -15.74 30.31 -10.28
N ARG A 435 -15.93 30.04 -8.98
CA ARG A 435 -16.72 30.92 -8.08
C ARG A 435 -16.11 32.30 -7.90
N LYS A 436 -14.79 32.43 -7.93
CA LYS A 436 -14.09 33.73 -7.88
C LYS A 436 -14.13 34.49 -9.21
N CYS A 437 -14.20 33.78 -10.34
CA CYS A 437 -14.32 34.35 -11.68
C CYS A 437 -15.76 34.73 -12.04
N GLN A 438 -16.76 34.12 -11.42
CA GLN A 438 -18.13 34.63 -11.47
C GLN A 438 -18.16 36.01 -10.79
N LYS A 439 -18.52 37.05 -11.57
CA LYS A 439 -18.79 38.38 -11.02
C LYS A 439 -19.85 38.22 -9.91
N PRO A 440 -19.75 38.94 -8.78
CA PRO A 440 -20.82 38.91 -7.78
C PRO A 440 -22.14 39.19 -8.49
N GLU A 441 -23.11 38.30 -8.35
CA GLU A 441 -24.48 38.61 -8.74
C GLU A 441 -24.81 39.95 -8.11
N LYS A 442 -25.20 40.93 -8.93
CA LYS A 442 -25.73 42.19 -8.41
C LYS A 442 -26.86 41.78 -7.47
N PRO A 443 -26.88 42.22 -6.20
CA PRO A 443 -27.99 41.91 -5.32
C PRO A 443 -29.25 42.32 -6.05
N VAL A 444 -30.17 41.35 -6.24
CA VAL A 444 -31.52 41.65 -6.73
C VAL A 444 -32.07 42.64 -5.72
N ARG A 445 -32.16 43.91 -6.14
CA ARG A 445 -32.73 44.97 -5.33
C ARG A 445 -34.20 44.63 -5.23
N TYR A 446 -34.61 44.00 -4.12
CA TYR A 446 -36.02 43.93 -3.78
C TYR A 446 -36.48 45.38 -3.65
N VAL A 447 -37.24 45.83 -4.66
CA VAL A 447 -38.03 47.05 -4.54
C VAL A 447 -39.01 46.73 -3.43
N SER A 448 -38.89 47.42 -2.29
CA SER A 448 -39.88 47.31 -1.23
C SER A 448 -41.25 47.68 -1.79
N ASP A 449 -42.29 46.93 -1.41
CA ASP A 449 -43.69 47.20 -1.82
C ASP A 449 -44.12 48.65 -1.55
N ASP A 450 -43.50 49.31 -0.58
CA ASP A 450 -43.74 50.71 -0.25
C ASP A 450 -43.25 51.68 -1.35
N THR A 451 -42.22 51.30 -2.11
CA THR A 451 -41.75 52.08 -3.27
C THR A 451 -42.63 51.83 -4.49
N LEU A 452 -43.09 50.59 -4.69
CA LEU A 452 -44.01 50.24 -5.78
C LEU A 452 -45.37 50.93 -5.58
N SER A 453 -45.92 50.93 -4.36
CA SER A 453 -47.19 51.63 -4.07
C SER A 453 -47.09 53.14 -4.24
N LYS A 454 -45.94 53.76 -3.87
CA LYS A 454 -45.70 55.20 -4.07
C LYS A 454 -45.53 55.57 -5.55
N THR A 455 -44.89 54.71 -6.34
CA THR A 455 -44.78 54.90 -7.79
C THR A 455 -46.12 54.68 -8.49
N THR A 456 -46.91 53.67 -8.10
CA THR A 456 -48.26 53.44 -8.63
C THR A 456 -49.23 54.57 -8.25
N ARG A 457 -49.14 55.11 -7.01
CA ARG A 457 -49.95 56.28 -6.60
C ARG A 457 -49.60 57.54 -7.38
N ARG A 458 -48.32 57.83 -7.58
CA ARG A 458 -47.87 58.97 -8.39
C ARG A 458 -48.29 58.85 -9.85
N LEU A 459 -48.23 57.64 -10.42
CA LEU A 459 -48.69 57.40 -11.78
C LEU A 459 -50.22 57.52 -11.89
N SER A 460 -51.00 57.11 -10.88
CA SER A 460 -52.46 57.33 -10.89
C SER A 460 -52.86 58.80 -10.67
N GLU A 461 -52.06 59.57 -9.94
CA GLU A 461 -52.27 61.02 -9.78
C GLU A 461 -51.91 61.79 -11.07
N GLU A 462 -50.80 61.44 -11.74
CA GLU A 462 -50.44 62.00 -13.05
C GLU A 462 -51.43 61.58 -14.16
N GLU A 463 -51.94 60.34 -14.14
CA GLU A 463 -52.95 59.89 -15.13
C GLU A 463 -54.31 60.58 -14.90
N SER A 464 -54.64 60.98 -13.66
CA SER A 464 -55.84 61.77 -13.36
C SER A 464 -55.75 63.24 -13.77
N GLU A 465 -54.54 63.82 -13.85
CA GLU A 465 -54.32 65.18 -14.40
C GLU A 465 -54.26 65.19 -15.94
N ILE A 466 -53.92 64.07 -16.58
CA ILE A 466 -53.75 63.98 -18.04
C ILE A 466 -55.04 63.57 -18.78
N VAL A 467 -56.00 62.94 -18.10
CA VAL A 467 -57.27 62.48 -18.73
C VAL A 467 -58.25 63.61 -19.10
N ASP A 468 -57.99 64.86 -18.74
CA ASP A 468 -58.82 65.99 -19.19
C ASP A 468 -58.50 66.50 -20.61
N THR A 469 -57.52 65.91 -21.31
CA THR A 469 -57.25 66.28 -22.72
C THR A 469 -56.87 65.11 -23.64
N SER A 470 -57.88 64.63 -24.37
CA SER A 470 -57.81 64.14 -25.76
C SER A 470 -57.40 62.68 -26.11
N SER A 471 -58.02 62.24 -27.22
CA SER A 471 -58.25 60.91 -27.82
C SER A 471 -57.02 60.16 -28.45
N PRO A 472 -57.16 58.92 -29.01
CA PRO A 472 -56.20 57.81 -28.83
C PRO A 472 -55.18 57.58 -29.96
N LYS A 473 -54.05 56.91 -29.66
CA LYS A 473 -53.34 55.97 -30.58
C LYS A 473 -52.20 55.14 -29.91
N ARG A 474 -52.33 53.80 -30.05
CA ARG A 474 -51.33 52.68 -30.09
C ARG A 474 -50.29 52.45 -28.95
N LYS A 475 -50.52 51.35 -28.19
CA LYS A 475 -49.67 50.19 -27.73
C LYS A 475 -48.13 50.29 -27.80
N PRO A 476 -47.36 49.72 -26.84
CA PRO A 476 -47.25 48.26 -26.72
C PRO A 476 -47.16 47.66 -25.29
N SER A 477 -47.53 46.38 -25.22
CA SER A 477 -47.58 45.49 -24.07
C SER A 477 -46.21 44.90 -23.70
N ILE A 478 -45.80 44.99 -22.44
CA ILE A 478 -44.73 44.18 -21.84
C ILE A 478 -45.37 43.30 -20.76
N ILE A 479 -45.33 41.99 -20.97
CA ILE A 479 -45.75 40.96 -20.01
C ILE A 479 -44.52 40.58 -19.18
N VAL A 480 -44.60 40.75 -17.86
CA VAL A 480 -43.62 40.21 -16.90
C VAL A 480 -44.34 39.15 -16.06
N SER A 481 -43.92 37.89 -16.21
CA SER A 481 -44.38 36.76 -15.41
C SER A 481 -43.54 36.66 -14.14
N VAL A 482 -44.17 36.75 -12.98
CA VAL A 482 -43.53 36.60 -11.66
C VAL A 482 -43.78 35.18 -11.15
N ALA A 483 -42.72 34.51 -10.67
CA ALA A 483 -42.83 33.26 -9.94
C ALA A 483 -41.97 33.31 -8.66
N GLY A 484 -42.61 33.05 -7.51
CA GLY A 484 -41.91 32.53 -6.31
C GLY A 484 -42.54 32.84 -4.95
N MET A 485 -43.19 31.82 -4.35
CA MET A 485 -43.11 31.34 -2.93
C MET A 485 -43.46 32.34 -1.78
N ALA A 486 -44.17 32.03 -0.67
CA ALA A 486 -44.43 30.79 0.07
C ALA A 486 -45.55 30.97 1.14
N ALA A 487 -46.04 29.82 1.65
CA ALA A 487 -46.36 29.48 3.06
C ALA A 487 -47.59 30.04 3.82
N ASP A 488 -48.38 29.06 4.31
CA ASP A 488 -48.97 28.85 5.64
C ASP A 488 -50.19 29.63 6.19
N SER A 489 -51.08 28.79 6.75
CA SER A 489 -51.99 28.96 7.90
C SER A 489 -53.37 29.63 7.74
N GLU A 490 -54.40 28.79 7.96
CA GLU A 490 -55.77 28.99 8.51
C GLU A 490 -56.70 30.09 7.97
N PRO A 491 -58.01 29.78 7.97
CA PRO A 491 -58.92 30.70 8.63
C PRO A 491 -59.87 30.01 9.62
N LEU A 492 -60.04 30.68 10.77
CA LEU A 492 -61.16 30.55 11.70
C LEU A 492 -62.45 31.12 11.08
N GLU A 493 -63.54 30.39 11.30
CA GLU A 493 -64.97 30.77 11.42
C GLU A 493 -65.61 31.72 10.40
N VAL A 494 -66.68 31.25 9.74
CA VAL A 494 -68.08 31.75 9.90
C VAL A 494 -69.07 30.65 9.45
N SER A 495 -70.10 30.45 10.30
CA SER A 495 -71.36 29.67 10.18
C SER A 495 -71.32 28.15 10.21
#